data_AF-A0A5Z6EJL4-F1
#
_entry.id   AF-A0A5Z6EJL4-F1
#
_cell.length_a   1.000
_cell.length_b   1.000
_cell.length_c   1.000
_cell.angle_alpha   90.00
_cell.angle_beta   90.00
_cell.angle_gamma   90.00
#
_symmetry.space_group_name_H-M   'P 1'
#
loop_
_entity.id
_entity.type
_entity.pdbx_description
1 polymer ?
#
loop_
_entity_poly.entity_id
_entity_poly.type
_entity_poly.pdbx_seq_one_letter_code
_entity_poly.pdbx_strand_id
1 'polypeptide(L)'
;MNTSAVFESAGLSLRKVQQDYIEAAAGALTQDHKVALISAETGVGKTLGYLVPALLILLKNPEAKFVIATNSHALMHQIFRSDRPLLEQIAEQCGIKVTFSRLMGKANYVSLEKVRGLLLMDEFTDLDTVKVLEKLANWSKPLVEFEEEYGELPAQITPEMVTYSIWDDIQDIDDIRLNALSANFIVTTHAMVMVDCMCNHRILGDKENMYLIIDEADIFVDMLEVWKQRRFNLRELTSAFNEHIPRNGVHVIEQLMNDVTSIAGDLHFCSTPAAVALFDNSFNALSKVGREIKNEAARKAFFDCIYSWEMLGLSGGQKGVGVSNKRREPALIAVNPFIGMNVGRYCTQWRSALLTSATLSITSTPETGMEWLCKALGLTSDTISIRKIFSPDVYGSMKLTIAGADFPKVFNDPKEQIFSGQWLKAVVEQLSCIQGPALVLTASHYETRMIANQLGEVSQPVYIQKAGQALSEIIKQYQEKPGILISAGASVGVSPRGENGEQIFQDLIITRIPFLPPDRMKAESLYGYLKERGYSRTFEAVNRNMYLDNLRKVIRKAKQSIGRGIRSENDTVRIIILDPRFPEPTDLSSKHRSLEHIIPVRFRREYRSCEILSPAYCEEDIQC
;
A
#
# COMPACT_ATOMS: atom_id res chain seq x y z
N MET A 1 6.17 35.00 -5.20
CA MET A 1 5.37 34.62 -6.38
C MET A 1 3.91 34.79 -6.02
N ASN A 2 3.10 35.41 -6.89
CA ASN A 2 1.65 35.40 -6.74
C ASN A 2 1.13 34.07 -7.33
N THR A 3 0.93 33.06 -6.49
CA THR A 3 0.53 31.71 -6.90
C THR A 3 -0.76 31.72 -7.71
N SER A 4 -1.72 32.60 -7.37
CA SER A 4 -2.99 32.72 -8.10
C SER A 4 -2.79 33.13 -9.56
N ALA A 5 -1.95 34.15 -9.80
CA ALA A 5 -1.69 34.65 -11.16
C ALA A 5 -1.05 33.57 -12.05
N VAL A 6 -0.15 32.75 -11.49
CA VAL A 6 0.52 31.66 -12.21
C VAL A 6 -0.43 30.50 -12.51
N PHE A 7 -1.33 30.19 -11.58
CA PHE A 7 -2.37 29.18 -11.81
C PHE A 7 -3.36 29.62 -12.89
N GLU A 8 -3.81 30.88 -12.85
CA GLU A 8 -4.71 31.45 -13.85
C GLU A 8 -4.08 31.43 -15.26
N SER A 9 -2.79 31.80 -15.39
CA SER A 9 -2.08 31.72 -16.67
C SER A 9 -1.81 30.28 -17.14
N ALA A 10 -1.95 29.30 -16.27
CA ALA A 10 -1.95 27.87 -16.61
C ALA A 10 -3.36 27.31 -16.87
N GLY A 11 -4.40 28.16 -16.86
CA GLY A 11 -5.79 27.73 -17.07
C GLY A 11 -6.42 27.04 -15.85
N LEU A 12 -5.83 27.20 -14.67
CA LEU A 12 -6.30 26.59 -13.42
C LEU A 12 -7.01 27.61 -12.54
N SER A 13 -7.98 27.11 -11.76
CA SER A 13 -8.57 27.86 -10.65
C SER A 13 -7.95 27.40 -9.33
N LEU A 14 -7.38 28.34 -8.58
CA LEU A 14 -6.81 28.07 -7.27
C LEU A 14 -7.91 28.08 -6.20
N ARG A 15 -8.07 26.96 -5.48
CA ARG A 15 -8.98 26.88 -4.33
C ARG A 15 -8.29 27.39 -3.07
N LYS A 16 -9.04 28.04 -2.17
CA LYS A 16 -8.50 28.53 -0.89
C LYS A 16 -7.80 27.43 -0.08
N VAL A 17 -8.42 26.26 0.07
CA VAL A 17 -7.83 25.11 0.78
C VAL A 17 -6.53 24.61 0.13
N GLN A 18 -6.41 24.69 -1.19
CA GLN A 18 -5.20 24.31 -1.91
C GLN A 18 -4.09 25.33 -1.69
N GLN A 19 -4.43 26.62 -1.72
CA GLN A 19 -3.50 27.70 -1.39
C GLN A 19 -2.96 27.54 0.03
N ASP A 20 -3.83 27.28 1.01
CA ASP A 20 -3.43 27.10 2.41
C ASP A 20 -2.51 25.88 2.58
N TYR A 21 -2.75 24.80 1.80
CA TYR A 21 -1.82 23.67 1.75
C TYR A 21 -0.48 24.09 1.15
N ILE A 22 -0.45 24.74 -0.02
CA ILE A 22 0.80 25.20 -0.67
C ILE A 22 1.62 26.06 0.29
N GLU A 23 0.99 27.02 0.97
CA GLU A 23 1.65 27.90 1.95
C GLU A 23 2.23 27.12 3.13
N ALA A 24 1.45 26.19 3.71
CA ALA A 24 1.91 25.36 4.82
C ALA A 24 3.05 24.43 4.42
N ALA A 25 2.96 23.80 3.24
CA ALA A 25 4.00 22.91 2.72
C ALA A 25 5.29 23.69 2.41
N ALA A 26 5.18 24.88 1.80
CA ALA A 26 6.33 25.73 1.54
C ALA A 26 7.03 26.16 2.83
N GLY A 27 6.30 26.64 3.84
CA GLY A 27 6.89 27.01 5.13
C GLY A 27 7.48 25.83 5.91
N ALA A 28 6.91 24.63 5.75
CA ALA A 28 7.43 23.43 6.39
C ALA A 28 8.69 22.89 5.72
N LEU A 29 8.77 22.93 4.39
CA LEU A 29 9.93 22.47 3.63
C LEU A 29 11.16 23.38 3.83
N THR A 30 11.01 24.61 4.32
CA THR A 30 12.17 25.44 4.71
C THR A 30 12.73 25.13 6.11
N GLN A 31 12.14 24.18 6.84
CA GLN A 31 12.61 23.79 8.18
C GLN A 31 13.60 22.62 8.07
N ASP A 32 14.88 22.94 8.21
CA ASP A 32 15.95 21.97 8.00
C ASP A 32 15.85 20.77 8.95
N HIS A 33 16.05 19.57 8.40
CA HIS A 33 16.07 18.30 9.14
C HIS A 33 14.78 18.00 9.93
N LYS A 34 13.65 18.57 9.48
CA LYS A 34 12.32 18.31 10.05
C LYS A 34 11.43 17.51 9.11
N VAL A 35 10.39 16.92 9.71
CA VAL A 35 9.35 16.17 9.02
C VAL A 35 8.01 16.89 9.14
N ALA A 36 7.41 17.27 8.01
CA ALA A 36 6.08 17.83 7.93
C ALA A 36 5.05 16.71 7.73
N LEU A 37 3.96 16.74 8.49
CA LEU A 37 2.86 15.77 8.38
C LEU A 37 1.60 16.50 7.93
N ILE A 38 1.13 16.22 6.71
CA ILE A 38 -0.04 16.89 6.14
C ILE A 38 -1.08 15.87 5.69
N SER A 39 -2.30 15.94 6.24
CA SER A 39 -3.45 15.21 5.70
C SER A 39 -4.15 16.13 4.72
N ALA A 40 -4.23 15.77 3.45
CA ALA A 40 -4.92 16.56 2.44
C ALA A 40 -5.98 15.68 1.76
N GLU A 41 -7.24 15.87 2.14
CA GLU A 41 -8.35 15.05 1.67
C GLU A 41 -8.55 15.14 0.14
N THR A 42 -9.32 14.20 -0.41
CA THR A 42 -9.69 14.22 -1.82
C THR A 42 -10.35 15.56 -2.18
N GLY A 43 -9.93 16.15 -3.30
CA GLY A 43 -10.41 17.46 -3.77
C GLY A 43 -9.52 18.65 -3.41
N VAL A 44 -8.56 18.50 -2.47
CA VAL A 44 -7.61 19.57 -2.13
C VAL A 44 -6.62 19.87 -3.27
N GLY A 45 -6.33 18.89 -4.14
CA GLY A 45 -5.30 19.03 -5.18
C GLY A 45 -3.90 18.77 -4.63
N LYS A 46 -3.73 17.61 -3.99
CA LYS A 46 -2.56 17.23 -3.19
C LYS A 46 -1.25 17.29 -3.97
N THR A 47 -1.23 16.77 -5.20
CA THR A 47 -0.01 16.71 -6.02
C THR A 47 0.58 18.09 -6.28
N LEU A 48 -0.22 19.02 -6.81
CA LEU A 48 0.21 20.42 -6.96
C LEU A 48 0.49 21.08 -5.60
N GLY A 49 -0.24 20.68 -4.55
CA GLY A 49 -0.03 21.10 -3.17
C GLY A 49 1.39 20.87 -2.65
N TYR A 50 2.11 19.86 -3.15
CA TYR A 50 3.52 19.63 -2.81
C TYR A 50 4.51 19.96 -3.95
N LEU A 51 4.10 19.90 -5.22
CA LEU A 51 4.96 20.24 -6.36
C LEU A 51 5.23 21.74 -6.49
N VAL A 52 4.22 22.58 -6.24
CA VAL A 52 4.37 24.04 -6.31
C VAL A 52 5.32 24.57 -5.23
N PRO A 53 5.21 24.17 -3.94
CA PRO A 53 6.22 24.49 -2.94
C PRO A 53 7.64 24.08 -3.33
N ALA A 54 7.80 22.90 -3.93
CA ALA A 54 9.10 22.42 -4.40
C ALA A 54 9.66 23.32 -5.52
N LEU A 55 8.83 23.71 -6.49
CA LEU A 55 9.21 24.67 -7.53
C LEU A 55 9.62 26.03 -6.93
N LEU A 56 8.89 26.53 -5.92
CA LEU A 56 9.21 27.79 -5.23
C LEU A 56 10.59 27.74 -4.53
N ILE A 57 10.96 26.60 -3.98
CA ILE A 57 12.28 26.38 -3.38
C ILE A 57 13.34 26.31 -4.49
N LEU A 58 13.08 25.59 -5.58
CA LEU A 58 13.99 25.48 -6.71
C LEU A 58 14.32 26.85 -7.36
N LEU A 59 13.32 27.74 -7.45
CA LEU A 59 13.53 29.12 -7.91
C LEU A 59 14.52 29.92 -7.05
N LYS A 60 14.64 29.58 -5.76
CA LYS A 60 15.59 30.21 -4.83
C LYS A 60 16.91 29.47 -4.73
N ASN A 61 16.89 28.14 -4.92
CA ASN A 61 18.04 27.26 -4.86
C ASN A 61 17.99 26.27 -6.04
N PRO A 62 18.63 26.60 -7.18
CA PRO A 62 18.63 25.75 -8.38
C PRO A 62 19.26 24.36 -8.18
N GLU A 63 20.10 24.20 -7.16
CA GLU A 63 20.75 22.91 -6.82
C GLU A 63 19.84 21.99 -6.00
N ALA A 64 18.68 22.48 -5.55
CA ALA A 64 17.72 21.68 -4.81
C ALA A 64 17.16 20.54 -5.66
N LYS A 65 17.02 19.36 -5.06
CA LYS A 65 16.42 18.19 -5.69
C LYS A 65 15.28 17.65 -4.83
N PHE A 66 14.23 17.15 -5.47
CA PHE A 66 13.04 16.64 -4.81
C PHE A 66 12.84 15.17 -5.16
N VAL A 67 12.89 14.31 -4.15
CA VAL A 67 12.54 12.89 -4.30
C VAL A 67 11.09 12.70 -3.91
N ILE A 68 10.25 12.29 -4.86
CA ILE A 68 8.82 12.05 -4.67
C ILE A 68 8.59 10.54 -4.67
N ALA A 69 8.30 9.98 -3.50
CA ALA A 69 8.00 8.58 -3.33
C ALA A 69 6.49 8.33 -3.41
N THR A 70 6.09 7.40 -4.28
CA THR A 70 4.70 6.98 -4.48
C THR A 70 4.53 5.49 -4.17
N ASN A 71 3.29 5.05 -3.95
CA ASN A 71 3.02 3.66 -3.60
C ASN A 71 2.95 2.68 -4.79
N SER A 72 2.77 3.18 -6.01
CA SER A 72 2.46 2.35 -7.20
C SER A 72 2.88 3.03 -8.49
N HIS A 73 3.13 2.23 -9.52
CA HIS A 73 3.44 2.72 -10.87
C HIS A 73 2.30 3.55 -11.46
N ALA A 74 1.03 3.26 -11.11
CA ALA A 74 -0.12 4.03 -11.57
C ALA A 74 -0.12 5.48 -11.05
N LEU A 75 0.24 5.72 -9.79
CA LEU A 75 0.37 7.09 -9.26
C LEU A 75 1.59 7.80 -9.86
N MET A 76 2.72 7.09 -10.00
CA MET A 76 3.89 7.63 -10.69
C MET A 76 3.54 8.05 -12.12
N HIS A 77 2.81 7.22 -12.84
CA HIS A 77 2.32 7.50 -14.19
C HIS A 77 1.45 8.77 -14.25
N GLN A 78 0.53 8.92 -13.29
CA GLN A 78 -0.29 10.12 -13.17
C GLN A 78 0.57 11.38 -13.03
N ILE A 79 1.63 11.33 -12.22
CA ILE A 79 2.57 12.45 -12.07
C ILE A 79 3.21 12.79 -13.42
N PHE A 80 3.65 11.81 -14.21
CA PHE A 80 4.31 12.08 -15.50
C PHE A 80 3.35 12.56 -16.59
N ARG A 81 2.13 12.00 -16.67
CA ARG A 81 1.18 12.34 -17.74
C ARG A 81 0.39 13.62 -17.48
N SER A 82 0.05 13.90 -16.22
CA SER A 82 -0.86 15.00 -15.87
C SER A 82 -0.16 16.11 -15.09
N ASP A 83 0.51 15.78 -13.99
CA ASP A 83 1.02 16.79 -13.06
C ASP A 83 2.33 17.45 -13.56
N ARG A 84 3.21 16.69 -14.21
CA ARG A 84 4.49 17.16 -14.76
C ARG A 84 4.30 18.22 -15.85
N PRO A 85 3.52 18.00 -16.93
CA PRO A 85 3.38 19.01 -17.98
C PRO A 85 2.85 20.34 -17.44
N LEU A 86 1.94 20.26 -16.48
CA LEU A 86 1.40 21.44 -15.81
C LEU A 86 2.46 22.15 -14.96
N LEU A 87 3.28 21.41 -14.19
CA LEU A 87 4.37 22.03 -13.43
C LEU A 87 5.45 22.62 -14.35
N GLU A 88 5.75 21.98 -15.48
CA GLU A 88 6.66 22.49 -16.51
C GLU A 88 6.13 23.81 -17.10
N GLN A 89 4.84 23.90 -17.42
CA GLN A 89 4.21 25.14 -17.88
C GLN A 89 4.30 26.26 -16.84
N ILE A 90 4.02 25.96 -15.56
CA ILE A 90 4.17 26.89 -14.44
C ILE A 90 5.63 27.34 -14.33
N ALA A 91 6.58 26.41 -14.41
CA ALA A 91 8.01 26.70 -14.32
C ALA A 91 8.52 27.60 -15.46
N GLU A 92 8.10 27.32 -16.69
CA GLU A 92 8.44 28.13 -17.88
C GLU A 92 7.94 29.57 -17.75
N GLN A 93 6.71 29.76 -17.26
CA GLN A 93 6.17 31.09 -16.95
C GLN A 93 6.98 31.82 -15.87
N CYS A 94 7.67 31.07 -15.02
CA CYS A 94 8.56 31.60 -13.99
C CYS A 94 10.02 31.76 -14.47
N GLY A 95 10.29 31.48 -15.74
CA GLY A 95 11.61 31.65 -16.36
C GLY A 95 12.63 30.56 -16.03
N ILE A 96 12.20 29.39 -15.55
CA ILE A 96 13.09 28.25 -15.30
C ILE A 96 12.60 26.99 -16.02
N LYS A 97 13.55 26.13 -16.39
CA LYS A 97 13.26 24.80 -16.90
C LYS A 97 13.43 23.79 -15.78
N VAL A 98 12.44 22.92 -15.60
CA VAL A 98 12.52 21.82 -14.64
C VAL A 98 12.65 20.49 -15.37
N THR A 99 13.26 19.52 -14.69
CA THR A 99 13.49 18.17 -15.23
C THR A 99 12.93 17.12 -14.28
N PHE A 100 12.36 16.07 -14.87
CA PHE A 100 11.81 14.92 -14.15
C PHE A 100 12.47 13.63 -14.60
N SER A 101 12.71 12.72 -13.66
CA SER A 101 13.22 11.37 -13.93
C SER A 101 12.46 10.34 -13.09
N ARG A 102 12.37 9.11 -13.63
CA ARG A 102 11.92 7.94 -12.87
C ARG A 102 13.15 7.20 -12.33
N LEU A 103 13.09 6.79 -11.06
CA LEU A 103 14.09 5.92 -10.47
C LEU A 103 13.41 4.72 -9.81
N MET A 104 13.66 3.51 -10.31
CA MET A 104 13.02 2.28 -9.85
C MET A 104 14.04 1.19 -9.53
N GLY A 105 13.57 0.06 -8.97
CA GLY A 105 14.44 -1.10 -8.78
C GLY A 105 14.82 -1.75 -10.11
N LYS A 106 15.99 -2.41 -10.16
CA LYS A 106 16.54 -3.08 -11.36
C LYS A 106 15.53 -3.93 -12.13
N ALA A 107 14.68 -4.67 -11.41
CA ALA A 107 13.64 -5.54 -11.97
C ALA A 107 12.55 -4.83 -12.78
N ASN A 108 12.58 -3.49 -12.84
CA ASN A 108 11.67 -2.71 -13.67
C ASN A 108 12.33 -2.19 -14.96
N TYR A 109 13.63 -2.42 -15.15
CA TYR A 109 14.36 -2.00 -16.35
C TYR A 109 14.54 -3.18 -17.29
N VAL A 110 14.34 -2.93 -18.59
CA VAL A 110 14.44 -3.95 -19.63
C VAL A 110 15.89 -4.41 -19.78
N SER A 111 16.07 -5.73 -19.80
CA SER A 111 17.35 -6.39 -20.07
C SER A 111 17.42 -6.74 -21.56
N LEU A 112 18.23 -5.99 -22.30
CA LEU A 112 18.42 -6.22 -23.74
C LEU A 112 18.94 -7.63 -24.04
N GLU A 113 19.76 -8.20 -23.16
CA GLU A 113 20.27 -9.56 -23.28
C GLU A 113 19.14 -10.59 -23.21
N LYS A 114 18.28 -10.50 -22.19
CA LYS A 114 17.14 -11.41 -22.05
C LYS A 114 16.18 -11.30 -23.22
N VAL A 115 15.84 -10.08 -23.64
CA VAL A 115 14.94 -9.85 -24.78
C VAL A 115 15.51 -10.45 -26.06
N ARG A 116 16.80 -10.26 -26.33
CA ARG A 116 17.47 -10.87 -27.49
C ARG A 116 17.51 -12.40 -27.38
N GLY A 117 17.64 -12.95 -26.18
CA GLY A 117 17.53 -14.39 -25.94
C GLY A 117 16.16 -14.94 -26.31
N LEU A 118 15.08 -14.23 -25.95
CA LEU A 118 13.71 -14.63 -26.30
C LEU A 118 13.46 -14.61 -27.83
N LEU A 119 14.02 -13.64 -28.55
CA LEU A 119 13.95 -13.57 -30.02
C LEU A 119 14.61 -14.77 -30.72
N LEU A 120 15.49 -15.50 -30.03
CA LEU A 120 16.17 -16.69 -30.57
C LEU A 120 15.45 -18.00 -30.22
N MET A 121 14.38 -17.97 -29.43
CA MET A 121 13.64 -19.16 -29.02
C MET A 121 12.57 -19.51 -30.06
N ASP A 122 12.50 -20.79 -30.44
CA ASP A 122 11.48 -21.30 -31.38
C ASP A 122 10.04 -21.24 -30.81
N GLU A 123 9.89 -20.98 -29.51
CA GLU A 123 8.60 -20.89 -28.81
C GLU A 123 7.82 -19.59 -29.12
N PHE A 124 8.50 -18.50 -29.49
CA PHE A 124 7.90 -17.19 -29.72
C PHE A 124 7.93 -16.79 -31.20
N THR A 125 7.10 -17.43 -32.01
CA THR A 125 7.06 -17.23 -33.48
C THR A 125 5.85 -16.44 -33.97
N ASP A 126 4.91 -16.09 -33.09
CA ASP A 126 3.76 -15.28 -33.49
C ASP A 126 4.20 -13.84 -33.81
N LEU A 127 3.67 -13.32 -34.93
CA LEU A 127 4.14 -12.10 -35.55
C LEU A 127 3.98 -10.86 -34.67
N ASP A 128 2.97 -10.84 -33.80
CA ASP A 128 2.71 -9.71 -32.91
C ASP A 128 3.68 -9.71 -31.72
N THR A 129 3.94 -10.87 -31.10
CA THR A 129 4.97 -11.01 -30.05
C THR A 129 6.35 -10.65 -30.58
N VAL A 130 6.75 -11.15 -31.76
CA VAL A 130 8.06 -10.84 -32.34
C VAL A 130 8.24 -9.33 -32.54
N LYS A 131 7.23 -8.63 -33.08
CA LYS A 131 7.29 -7.16 -33.25
C LYS A 131 7.47 -6.42 -31.93
N VAL A 132 6.83 -6.87 -30.86
CA VAL A 132 6.99 -6.26 -29.53
C VAL A 132 8.39 -6.51 -29.00
N LEU A 133 8.90 -7.73 -29.11
CA LEU A 133 10.26 -8.10 -28.68
C LEU A 133 11.34 -7.36 -29.48
N GLU A 134 11.18 -7.15 -30.79
CA GLU A 134 12.11 -6.37 -31.61
C GLU A 134 12.20 -4.90 -31.15
N LYS A 135 11.08 -4.31 -30.75
CA LYS A 135 11.06 -2.96 -30.17
C LYS A 135 11.73 -2.95 -28.79
N LEU A 136 11.41 -3.91 -27.93
CA LEU A 136 12.03 -4.07 -26.61
C LEU A 136 13.54 -4.31 -26.68
N ALA A 137 14.03 -4.97 -27.73
CA ALA A 137 15.46 -5.27 -27.93
C ALA A 137 16.33 -4.02 -28.13
N ASN A 138 15.69 -2.84 -28.26
CA ASN A 138 16.32 -1.53 -28.37
C ASN A 138 15.87 -0.57 -27.23
N TRP A 139 15.22 -1.09 -26.18
CA TRP A 139 14.68 -0.29 -25.07
C TRP A 139 15.50 -0.48 -23.79
N SER A 140 16.26 0.54 -23.38
CA SER A 140 17.09 0.51 -22.15
C SER A 140 16.47 1.27 -20.96
N LYS A 141 15.19 1.64 -21.06
CA LYS A 141 14.43 2.38 -20.05
C LYS A 141 13.55 1.44 -19.22
N PRO A 142 12.83 1.95 -18.21
CA PRO A 142 11.85 1.14 -17.53
C PRO A 142 10.81 0.48 -18.44
N LEU A 143 10.40 -0.74 -18.10
CA LEU A 143 9.35 -1.49 -18.80
C LEU A 143 8.02 -0.74 -18.79
N VAL A 144 7.66 -0.09 -17.68
CA VAL A 144 6.41 0.68 -17.59
C VAL A 144 6.37 1.81 -18.63
N GLU A 145 7.50 2.43 -18.96
CA GLU A 145 7.56 3.46 -20.00
C GLU A 145 7.36 2.87 -21.39
N PHE A 146 7.82 1.64 -21.61
CA PHE A 146 7.56 0.91 -22.85
C PHE A 146 6.06 0.62 -22.98
N GLU A 147 5.43 0.12 -21.92
CA GLU A 147 4.00 -0.21 -21.91
C GLU A 147 3.12 1.03 -22.12
N GLU A 148 3.56 2.18 -21.61
CA GLU A 148 2.90 3.47 -21.83
C GLU A 148 2.91 3.93 -23.29
N GLU A 149 3.97 3.62 -24.05
CA GLU A 149 4.19 4.07 -25.43
C GLU A 149 3.71 3.04 -26.46
N TYR A 150 3.89 1.75 -26.18
CA TYR A 150 3.68 0.65 -27.13
C TYR A 150 2.57 -0.33 -26.73
N GLY A 151 2.03 -0.23 -25.52
CA GLY A 151 1.01 -1.15 -24.99
C GLY A 151 1.60 -2.28 -24.14
N GLU A 152 0.72 -3.05 -23.50
CA GLU A 152 1.07 -4.16 -22.60
C GLU A 152 1.88 -5.25 -23.32
N LEU A 153 2.68 -6.00 -22.54
CA LEU A 153 3.37 -7.18 -23.05
C LEU A 153 2.38 -8.24 -23.57
N PRO A 154 2.75 -9.02 -24.59
CA PRO A 154 1.98 -10.19 -25.01
C PRO A 154 1.76 -11.14 -23.84
N ALA A 155 0.59 -11.79 -23.76
CA ALA A 155 0.21 -12.64 -22.62
C ALA A 155 1.20 -13.78 -22.30
N GLN A 156 2.00 -14.19 -23.28
CA GLN A 156 3.02 -15.24 -23.17
C GLN A 156 4.31 -14.74 -22.51
N ILE A 157 4.54 -13.42 -22.49
CA ILE A 157 5.78 -12.77 -22.04
C ILE A 157 5.53 -12.13 -20.68
N THR A 158 6.20 -12.61 -19.65
CA THR A 158 6.14 -11.99 -18.32
C THR A 158 7.21 -10.91 -18.17
N PRO A 159 7.00 -9.90 -17.30
CA PRO A 159 8.01 -8.88 -17.01
C PRO A 159 9.38 -9.46 -16.65
N GLU A 160 9.43 -10.54 -15.85
CA GLU A 160 10.67 -11.17 -15.39
C GLU A 160 11.51 -11.79 -16.52
N MET A 161 10.85 -12.15 -17.63
CA MET A 161 11.50 -12.67 -18.83
C MET A 161 12.24 -11.57 -19.61
N VAL A 162 11.85 -10.30 -19.45
CA VAL A 162 12.39 -9.18 -20.23
C VAL A 162 13.11 -8.14 -19.39
N THR A 163 12.98 -8.16 -18.05
CA THR A 163 13.66 -7.21 -17.15
C THR A 163 14.85 -7.81 -16.42
N TYR A 164 15.72 -6.97 -15.86
CA TYR A 164 16.84 -7.46 -15.08
C TYR A 164 16.40 -8.23 -13.83
N SER A 165 17.18 -9.23 -13.42
CA SER A 165 17.05 -9.85 -12.11
C SER A 165 17.77 -9.03 -11.04
N ILE A 166 17.49 -9.32 -9.76
CA ILE A 166 18.25 -8.73 -8.64
C ILE A 166 19.72 -9.14 -8.63
N TRP A 167 20.07 -10.23 -9.33
CA TRP A 167 21.41 -10.81 -9.40
C TRP A 167 22.25 -10.25 -10.55
N ASP A 168 21.62 -9.53 -11.47
CA ASP A 168 22.31 -9.03 -12.64
C ASP A 168 23.27 -7.92 -12.20
N ASP A 169 24.57 -8.18 -12.37
CA ASP A 169 25.64 -7.21 -12.13
C ASP A 169 25.81 -6.38 -13.40
N ILE A 170 25.30 -5.15 -13.36
CA ILE A 170 25.11 -4.30 -14.53
C ILE A 170 25.71 -2.93 -14.20
N GLN A 171 26.79 -2.57 -14.90
CA GLN A 171 27.39 -1.24 -14.80
C GLN A 171 26.39 -0.15 -15.23
N ASP A 172 25.60 -0.42 -16.28
CA ASP A 172 24.61 0.52 -16.83
C ASP A 172 23.54 0.96 -15.81
N ILE A 173 23.24 0.16 -14.78
CA ILE A 173 22.26 0.56 -13.76
C ILE A 173 22.77 1.71 -12.90
N ASP A 174 24.08 1.74 -12.60
CA ASP A 174 24.64 2.86 -11.86
C ASP A 174 24.61 4.15 -12.70
N ASP A 175 24.86 4.06 -14.00
CA ASP A 175 24.73 5.19 -14.91
C ASP A 175 23.27 5.67 -15.01
N ILE A 176 22.30 4.75 -15.14
CA ILE A 176 20.87 5.06 -15.11
C ILE A 176 20.50 5.78 -13.80
N ARG A 177 21.02 5.29 -12.67
CA ARG A 177 20.78 5.88 -11.35
C ARG A 177 21.36 7.30 -11.26
N LEU A 178 22.61 7.50 -11.67
CA LEU A 178 23.26 8.82 -11.66
C LEU A 178 22.55 9.80 -12.60
N ASN A 179 22.16 9.35 -13.79
CA ASN A 179 21.37 10.14 -14.74
C ASN A 179 20.01 10.53 -14.15
N ALA A 180 19.31 9.61 -13.49
CA ALA A 180 18.04 9.91 -12.83
C ALA A 180 18.23 10.95 -11.71
N LEU A 181 19.28 10.81 -10.90
CA LEU A 181 19.61 11.74 -9.81
C LEU A 181 20.08 13.11 -10.30
N SER A 182 20.35 13.30 -11.60
CA SER A 182 20.67 14.63 -12.16
C SER A 182 19.44 15.54 -12.31
N ALA A 183 18.23 14.99 -12.31
CA ALA A 183 16.99 15.75 -12.46
C ALA A 183 16.63 16.57 -11.21
N ASN A 184 15.82 17.62 -11.40
CA ASN A 184 15.29 18.41 -10.28
C ASN A 184 14.24 17.62 -9.48
N PHE A 185 13.41 16.84 -10.17
CA PHE A 185 12.36 16.01 -9.58
C PHE A 185 12.62 14.53 -9.90
N ILE A 186 12.89 13.73 -8.89
CA ILE A 186 13.11 12.28 -8.99
C ILE A 186 11.89 11.58 -8.43
N VAL A 187 11.10 10.94 -9.29
CA VAL A 187 9.93 10.18 -8.86
C VAL A 187 10.31 8.71 -8.69
N THR A 188 10.02 8.16 -7.51
CA THR A 188 10.39 6.81 -7.12
C THR A 188 9.27 6.13 -6.33
N THR A 189 9.54 4.95 -5.79
CA THR A 189 8.58 4.18 -4.99
C THR A 189 8.93 4.20 -3.51
N HIS A 190 7.92 3.96 -2.67
CA HIS A 190 8.09 3.74 -1.22
C HIS A 190 9.15 2.70 -0.90
N ALA A 191 9.18 1.61 -1.67
CA ALA A 191 10.16 0.54 -1.50
C ALA A 191 11.60 1.06 -1.72
N MET A 192 11.83 1.89 -2.74
CA MET A 192 13.16 2.44 -3.01
C MET A 192 13.67 3.34 -1.87
N VAL A 193 12.80 4.12 -1.24
CA VAL A 193 13.16 4.93 -0.06
C VAL A 193 13.52 4.04 1.13
N MET A 194 12.77 2.97 1.36
CA MET A 194 13.07 1.99 2.42
C MET A 194 14.41 1.29 2.18
N VAL A 195 14.66 0.87 0.94
CA VAL A 195 15.92 0.22 0.57
C VAL A 195 17.09 1.20 0.69
N ASP A 196 16.93 2.47 0.29
CA ASP A 196 17.99 3.47 0.48
C ASP A 196 18.34 3.71 1.96
N CYS A 197 17.33 3.72 2.83
CA CYS A 197 17.52 3.78 4.28
C CYS A 197 18.34 2.58 4.77
N MET A 198 18.08 1.38 4.26
CA MET A 198 18.82 0.15 4.63
C MET A 198 20.22 0.08 4.03
N CYS A 199 20.42 0.69 2.86
CA CYS A 199 21.68 0.70 2.13
C CYS A 199 22.57 1.91 2.46
N ASN A 200 22.25 2.67 3.51
CA ASN A 200 23.01 3.84 3.97
C ASN A 200 23.29 4.84 2.83
N HIS A 201 22.22 5.32 2.18
CA HIS A 201 22.24 6.39 1.16
C HIS A 201 22.84 6.02 -0.21
N ARG A 202 23.19 4.75 -0.44
CA ARG A 202 23.81 4.31 -1.71
C ARG A 202 22.92 4.49 -2.95
N ILE A 203 21.60 4.51 -2.79
CA ILE A 203 20.67 4.55 -3.92
C ILE A 203 20.32 5.99 -4.26
N LEU A 204 19.82 6.74 -3.28
CA LEU A 204 19.28 8.09 -3.45
C LEU A 204 20.31 9.19 -3.13
N GLY A 205 21.59 8.85 -2.98
CA GLY A 205 22.69 9.83 -2.83
C GLY A 205 22.72 10.60 -1.51
N ASP A 206 23.49 11.68 -1.46
CA ASP A 206 23.57 12.56 -0.29
C ASP A 206 22.27 13.35 -0.09
N LYS A 207 21.88 13.56 1.16
CA LYS A 207 20.61 14.17 1.57
C LYS A 207 20.70 15.66 1.88
N GLU A 208 21.90 16.24 1.88
CA GLU A 208 22.14 17.65 2.27
C GLU A 208 21.31 18.67 1.46
N ASN A 209 21.21 18.49 0.14
CA ASN A 209 20.42 19.37 -0.77
C ASN A 209 19.19 18.67 -1.37
N MET A 210 18.77 17.55 -0.79
CA MET A 210 17.63 16.80 -1.26
C MET A 210 16.46 16.89 -0.28
N TYR A 211 15.27 17.07 -0.84
CA TYR A 211 14.01 17.10 -0.13
C TYR A 211 13.25 15.81 -0.40
N LEU A 212 12.62 15.26 0.64
CA LEU A 212 11.80 14.05 0.53
C LEU A 212 10.32 14.41 0.56
N ILE A 213 9.56 13.91 -0.41
CA ILE A 213 8.11 13.98 -0.42
C ILE A 213 7.59 12.54 -0.49
N ILE A 214 6.86 12.11 0.53
CA ILE A 214 6.21 10.81 0.57
C ILE A 214 4.71 11.02 0.37
N ASP A 215 4.20 10.67 -0.81
CA ASP A 215 2.77 10.67 -1.10
C ASP A 215 2.13 9.34 -0.69
N GLU A 216 0.88 9.36 -0.26
CA GLU A 216 0.21 8.24 0.41
C GLU A 216 1.10 7.66 1.54
N ALA A 217 1.61 8.54 2.39
CA ALA A 217 2.52 8.22 3.48
C ALA A 217 1.95 7.23 4.50
N ASP A 218 0.63 7.06 4.56
CA ASP A 218 0.01 6.02 5.37
C ASP A 218 0.32 4.61 4.84
N ILE A 219 0.40 4.44 3.51
CA ILE A 219 0.82 3.18 2.88
C ILE A 219 2.32 2.95 3.06
N PHE A 220 3.13 4.02 3.00
CA PHE A 220 4.56 3.96 3.31
C PHE A 220 4.80 3.39 4.73
N VAL A 221 4.06 3.88 5.72
CA VAL A 221 4.16 3.39 7.10
C VAL A 221 3.60 1.98 7.24
N ASP A 222 2.50 1.65 6.57
CA ASP A 222 1.94 0.30 6.56
C ASP A 222 2.92 -0.74 5.98
N MET A 223 3.79 -0.34 5.05
CA MET A 223 4.83 -1.20 4.49
C MET A 223 5.81 -1.69 5.56
N LEU A 224 6.08 -0.89 6.60
CA LEU A 224 7.00 -1.24 7.70
C LEU A 224 6.58 -2.51 8.42
N GLU A 225 5.30 -2.90 8.41
CA GLU A 225 4.82 -4.13 9.05
C GLU A 225 5.45 -5.39 8.46
N VAL A 226 5.77 -5.39 7.15
CA VAL A 226 6.50 -6.48 6.50
C VAL A 226 7.98 -6.47 6.91
N TRP A 227 8.51 -5.30 7.27
CA TRP A 227 9.90 -5.14 7.70
C TRP A 227 10.13 -5.28 9.20
N LYS A 228 9.07 -5.26 10.01
CA LYS A 228 9.15 -5.53 11.45
C LYS A 228 9.40 -6.99 11.77
N GLN A 229 8.85 -7.90 10.97
CA GLN A 229 9.01 -9.33 11.20
C GLN A 229 8.93 -10.11 9.90
N ARG A 230 9.86 -11.04 9.76
CA ARG A 230 9.96 -12.00 8.67
C ARG A 230 10.12 -13.40 9.27
N ARG A 231 9.25 -14.34 8.89
CA ARG A 231 9.33 -15.81 9.09
C ARG A 231 9.56 -16.66 7.81
N PHE A 232 10.75 -17.22 7.62
CA PHE A 232 11.13 -18.04 6.45
C PHE A 232 10.82 -19.51 6.73
N ASN A 233 9.79 -20.05 6.07
CA ASN A 233 9.29 -21.40 6.32
C ASN A 233 10.10 -22.44 5.53
N LEU A 234 10.86 -23.27 6.25
CA LEU A 234 11.73 -24.28 5.62
C LEU A 234 10.91 -25.36 4.90
N ARG A 235 9.71 -25.68 5.39
CA ARG A 235 8.83 -26.67 4.76
C ARG A 235 8.27 -26.16 3.43
N GLU A 236 7.88 -24.89 3.37
CA GLU A 236 7.42 -24.26 2.13
C GLU A 236 8.52 -24.20 1.08
N LEU A 237 9.77 -23.89 1.48
CA LEU A 237 10.92 -23.95 0.59
C LEU A 237 11.10 -25.35 -0.01
N THR A 238 11.12 -26.40 0.82
CA THR A 238 11.26 -27.77 0.33
C THR A 238 10.12 -28.15 -0.60
N SER A 239 8.88 -27.78 -0.26
CA SER A 239 7.72 -28.07 -1.10
C SER A 239 7.77 -27.36 -2.45
N ALA A 240 8.26 -26.11 -2.50
CA ALA A 240 8.32 -25.31 -3.72
C ALA A 240 9.40 -25.80 -4.70
N PHE A 241 10.47 -26.41 -4.20
CA PHE A 241 11.62 -26.82 -5.02
C PHE A 241 11.92 -28.33 -4.97
N ASN A 242 10.96 -29.15 -4.52
CA ASN A 242 11.14 -30.57 -4.26
C ASN A 242 11.72 -31.35 -5.45
N GLU A 243 11.30 -31.00 -6.67
CA GLU A 243 11.76 -31.65 -7.92
C GLU A 243 13.16 -31.19 -8.37
N HIS A 244 13.66 -30.09 -7.82
CA HIS A 244 14.90 -29.44 -8.25
C HIS A 244 16.04 -29.55 -7.22
N ILE A 245 15.70 -29.72 -5.93
CA ILE A 245 16.68 -29.89 -4.86
C ILE A 245 17.31 -31.30 -4.94
N PRO A 246 18.65 -31.44 -4.97
CA PRO A 246 19.31 -32.73 -4.90
C PRO A 246 18.96 -33.50 -3.63
N ARG A 247 18.98 -34.84 -3.65
CA ARG A 247 18.68 -35.68 -2.46
C ARG A 247 19.49 -35.30 -1.22
N ASN A 248 20.78 -35.00 -1.38
CA ASN A 248 21.63 -34.53 -0.29
C ASN A 248 21.14 -33.18 0.27
N GLY A 249 20.70 -32.28 -0.60
CA GLY A 249 20.13 -31.00 -0.21
C GLY A 249 18.82 -31.12 0.56
N VAL A 250 17.95 -32.07 0.18
CA VAL A 250 16.73 -32.38 0.95
C VAL A 250 17.10 -32.80 2.38
N HIS A 251 18.07 -33.70 2.53
CA HIS A 251 18.53 -34.15 3.84
C HIS A 251 19.11 -33.00 4.69
N VAL A 252 19.86 -32.08 4.08
CA VAL A 252 20.36 -30.87 4.76
C VAL A 252 19.20 -30.03 5.30
N ILE A 253 18.16 -29.79 4.48
CA ILE A 253 17.00 -28.98 4.91
C ILE A 253 16.21 -29.70 6.01
N GLU A 254 16.02 -31.02 5.90
CA GLU A 254 15.37 -31.82 6.95
C GLU A 254 16.13 -31.76 8.29
N GLN A 255 17.46 -31.82 8.25
CA GLN A 255 18.27 -31.68 9.45
C GLN A 255 18.10 -30.29 10.07
N LEU A 256 18.12 -29.22 9.26
CA LEU A 256 17.86 -27.86 9.74
C LEU A 256 16.47 -27.75 10.38
N MET A 257 15.44 -28.37 9.79
CA MET A 257 14.09 -28.40 10.34
C MET A 257 14.04 -29.08 11.72
N ASN A 258 14.76 -30.19 11.89
CA ASN A 258 14.88 -30.89 13.17
C ASN A 258 15.63 -30.06 14.22
N ASP A 259 16.74 -29.42 13.83
CA ASP A 259 17.53 -28.57 14.72
C ASP A 259 16.72 -27.35 15.19
N VAL A 260 15.96 -26.72 14.27
CA VAL A 260 15.03 -25.63 14.60
C VAL A 260 14.00 -26.10 15.63
N THR A 261 13.41 -27.27 15.40
CA THR A 261 12.37 -27.82 16.28
C THR A 261 12.94 -28.16 17.66
N SER A 262 14.15 -28.70 17.71
CA SER A 262 14.85 -29.03 18.97
C SER A 262 15.18 -27.78 19.79
N ILE A 263 15.71 -26.73 19.15
CA ILE A 263 16.12 -25.50 19.84
C ILE A 263 14.92 -24.63 20.23
N ALA A 264 13.93 -24.49 19.34
CA ALA A 264 12.76 -23.66 19.60
C ALA A 264 11.74 -24.37 20.52
N GLY A 265 11.65 -25.69 20.46
CA GLY A 265 10.56 -26.45 21.07
C GLY A 265 9.20 -25.95 20.56
N ASP A 266 8.36 -25.49 21.49
CA ASP A 266 7.03 -24.94 21.21
C ASP A 266 7.03 -23.41 21.05
N LEU A 267 8.20 -22.76 21.08
CA LEU A 267 8.30 -21.32 20.98
C LEU A 267 8.13 -20.86 19.52
N HIS A 268 7.27 -19.86 19.33
CA HIS A 268 7.13 -19.18 18.04
C HIS A 268 8.32 -18.34 17.65
N PHE A 269 9.12 -17.93 18.64
CA PHE A 269 10.38 -17.23 18.45
C PHE A 269 11.30 -17.53 19.63
N CYS A 270 12.49 -18.03 19.32
CA CYS A 270 13.58 -18.29 20.24
C CYS A 270 14.82 -17.62 19.67
N SER A 271 15.48 -16.79 20.48
CA SER A 271 16.65 -16.02 20.04
C SER A 271 17.81 -16.12 21.02
N THR A 272 17.91 -17.29 21.67
CA THR A 272 19.11 -17.70 22.41
C THR A 272 20.35 -17.69 21.51
N PRO A 273 21.57 -17.62 22.06
CA PRO A 273 22.80 -17.68 21.27
C PRO A 273 22.85 -18.89 20.32
N ALA A 274 22.34 -20.05 20.75
CA ALA A 274 22.25 -21.25 19.91
C ALA A 274 21.25 -21.09 18.75
N ALA A 275 20.09 -20.47 18.99
CA ALA A 275 19.11 -20.17 17.95
C ALA A 275 19.65 -19.17 16.91
N VAL A 276 20.36 -18.13 17.35
CA VAL A 276 21.01 -17.16 16.46
C VAL A 276 22.08 -17.83 15.61
N ALA A 277 22.94 -18.66 16.21
CA ALA A 277 23.96 -19.41 15.49
C ALA A 277 23.34 -20.37 14.45
N LEU A 278 22.25 -21.07 14.80
CA LEU A 278 21.52 -21.92 13.87
C LEU A 278 20.95 -21.12 12.70
N PHE A 279 20.37 -19.94 12.95
CA PHE A 279 19.88 -19.06 11.90
C PHE A 279 20.98 -18.71 10.89
N ASP A 280 22.14 -18.23 11.37
CA ASP A 280 23.24 -17.80 10.50
C ASP A 280 23.83 -18.99 9.72
N ASN A 281 23.96 -20.15 10.36
CA ASN A 281 24.44 -21.38 9.71
C ASN A 281 23.45 -21.91 8.67
N SER A 282 22.14 -21.72 8.88
CA SER A 282 21.10 -22.19 7.97
C SER A 282 21.19 -21.51 6.61
N PHE A 283 21.39 -20.19 6.54
CA PHE A 283 21.52 -19.50 5.25
C PHE A 283 22.76 -19.93 4.48
N ASN A 284 23.87 -20.18 5.17
CA ASN A 284 25.08 -20.74 4.55
C ASN A 284 24.84 -22.15 4.00
N ALA A 285 24.13 -23.01 4.74
CA ALA A 285 23.78 -24.36 4.30
C ALA A 285 22.82 -24.33 3.10
N LEU A 286 21.75 -23.53 3.17
CA LEU A 286 20.80 -23.34 2.08
C LEU A 286 21.48 -22.79 0.82
N SER A 287 22.43 -21.86 0.98
CA SER A 287 23.20 -21.33 -0.14
C SER A 287 24.01 -22.42 -0.85
N LYS A 288 24.59 -23.38 -0.12
CA LYS A 288 25.28 -24.54 -0.72
C LYS A 288 24.31 -25.44 -1.47
N VAL A 289 23.14 -25.73 -0.89
CA VAL A 289 22.07 -26.51 -1.55
C VAL A 289 21.65 -25.85 -2.86
N GLY A 290 21.40 -24.53 -2.84
CA GLY A 290 21.03 -23.77 -4.03
C GLY A 290 22.06 -23.88 -5.16
N ARG A 291 23.36 -23.86 -4.85
CA ARG A 291 24.43 -24.01 -5.87
C ARG A 291 24.42 -25.38 -6.57
N GLU A 292 23.93 -26.42 -5.91
CA GLU A 292 23.84 -27.77 -6.47
C GLU A 292 22.60 -27.98 -7.34
N ILE A 293 21.64 -27.05 -7.36
CA ILE A 293 20.46 -27.11 -8.23
C ILE A 293 20.92 -26.96 -9.70
N LYS A 294 20.64 -27.99 -10.51
CA LYS A 294 21.09 -28.05 -11.91
C LYS A 294 20.27 -27.16 -12.84
N ASN A 295 18.96 -27.10 -12.63
CA ASN A 295 18.07 -26.26 -13.45
C ASN A 295 18.35 -24.79 -13.11
N GLU A 296 18.78 -24.00 -14.10
CA GLU A 296 19.21 -22.62 -13.87
C GLU A 296 18.07 -21.71 -13.40
N ALA A 297 16.88 -21.83 -13.99
CA ALA A 297 15.72 -21.06 -13.60
C ALA A 297 15.28 -21.37 -12.16
N ALA A 298 15.21 -22.66 -11.80
CA ALA A 298 14.91 -23.10 -10.44
C ALA A 298 15.99 -22.66 -9.44
N ARG A 299 17.26 -22.70 -9.83
CA ARG A 299 18.37 -22.20 -9.00
C ARG A 299 18.24 -20.70 -8.72
N LYS A 300 17.95 -19.89 -9.74
CA LYS A 300 17.72 -18.44 -9.59
C LYS A 300 16.53 -18.19 -8.66
N ALA A 301 15.38 -18.84 -8.91
CA ALA A 301 14.19 -18.71 -8.06
C ALA A 301 14.42 -19.18 -6.60
N PHE A 302 15.23 -20.22 -6.40
CA PHE A 302 15.63 -20.67 -5.06
C PHE A 302 16.45 -19.60 -4.34
N PHE A 303 17.41 -18.98 -5.03
CA PHE A 303 18.21 -17.88 -4.48
C PHE A 303 17.38 -16.63 -4.22
N ASP A 304 16.45 -16.28 -5.11
CA ASP A 304 15.46 -15.22 -4.87
C ASP A 304 14.68 -15.49 -3.58
N CYS A 305 14.26 -16.74 -3.35
CA CYS A 305 13.53 -17.12 -2.14
C CYS A 305 14.37 -16.91 -0.86
N ILE A 306 15.62 -17.36 -0.83
CA ILE A 306 16.44 -17.26 0.40
C ILE A 306 16.97 -15.84 0.63
N TYR A 307 17.30 -15.08 -0.42
CA TYR A 307 17.96 -13.78 -0.27
C TYR A 307 17.02 -12.59 -0.32
N SER A 308 15.84 -12.71 -0.93
CA SER A 308 14.78 -11.69 -0.76
C SER A 308 14.43 -11.49 0.71
N TRP A 309 14.77 -12.47 1.56
CA TRP A 309 14.52 -12.56 2.98
C TRP A 309 15.58 -11.96 3.90
N GLU A 310 16.78 -11.71 3.40
CA GLU A 310 17.88 -11.22 4.24
C GLU A 310 17.66 -9.75 4.62
N MET A 311 17.58 -9.47 5.92
CA MET A 311 17.08 -8.21 6.49
C MET A 311 18.05 -7.61 7.50
N LEU A 312 19.31 -7.39 7.12
CA LEU A 312 20.32 -7.11 8.14
C LEU A 312 21.35 -6.06 7.70
N GLY A 313 20.83 -4.88 7.39
CA GLY A 313 21.63 -3.64 7.36
C GLY A 313 21.36 -2.69 8.53
N LEU A 314 20.31 -2.91 9.33
CA LEU A 314 19.82 -1.91 10.30
C LEU A 314 19.89 -2.40 11.75
N SER A 315 20.22 -1.46 12.65
CA SER A 315 20.40 -1.71 14.08
C SER A 315 19.09 -2.09 14.79
N GLY A 316 19.22 -2.83 15.90
CA GLY A 316 18.13 -3.11 16.84
C GLY A 316 17.33 -4.39 16.60
N GLY A 317 17.52 -5.07 15.47
CA GLY A 317 16.88 -6.36 15.19
C GLY A 317 17.48 -7.54 15.95
N GLN A 318 16.77 -8.67 15.94
CA GLN A 318 17.22 -9.94 16.48
C GLN A 318 16.82 -11.07 15.50
N LYS A 319 17.70 -12.06 15.40
CA LYS A 319 17.49 -13.27 14.60
C LYS A 319 17.16 -14.41 15.54
N GLY A 320 16.51 -15.43 15.03
CA GLY A 320 16.17 -16.60 15.82
C GLY A 320 15.44 -17.63 15.00
N VAL A 321 14.94 -18.64 15.68
CA VAL A 321 14.18 -19.73 15.07
C VAL A 321 12.85 -19.90 15.78
N GLY A 322 11.87 -20.55 15.15
CA GLY A 322 10.60 -20.79 15.80
C GLY A 322 9.73 -21.81 15.09
N VAL A 323 8.78 -22.36 15.83
CA VAL A 323 7.84 -23.39 15.35
C VAL A 323 6.42 -22.85 15.46
N SER A 324 5.58 -23.07 14.44
CA SER A 324 4.19 -22.63 14.49
C SER A 324 3.35 -23.60 15.34
N ASN A 325 2.52 -23.09 16.26
CA ASN A 325 1.70 -23.93 17.13
C ASN A 325 0.66 -24.79 16.39
N LYS A 326 0.13 -24.32 15.26
CA LYS A 326 -0.92 -25.03 14.50
C LYS A 326 -0.35 -26.08 13.55
N ARG A 327 0.64 -25.71 12.73
CA ARG A 327 1.17 -26.57 11.66
C ARG A 327 2.49 -27.24 12.04
N ARG A 328 3.07 -26.91 13.20
CA ARG A 328 4.39 -27.38 13.63
C ARG A 328 5.46 -27.14 12.56
N GLU A 329 5.40 -25.98 11.92
CA GLU A 329 6.30 -25.62 10.83
C GLU A 329 7.53 -24.86 11.36
N PRO A 330 8.73 -25.44 11.23
CA PRO A 330 9.98 -24.79 11.63
C PRO A 330 10.34 -23.66 10.66
N ALA A 331 10.77 -22.54 11.21
CA ALA A 331 11.11 -21.35 10.44
C ALA A 331 12.30 -20.60 11.01
N LEU A 332 13.02 -19.93 10.11
CA LEU A 332 14.03 -18.91 10.45
C LEU A 332 13.33 -17.57 10.58
N ILE A 333 13.57 -16.83 11.66
CA ILE A 333 12.79 -15.64 11.99
C ILE A 333 13.73 -14.46 12.25
N ALA A 334 13.44 -13.33 11.60
CA ALA A 334 14.05 -12.05 11.88
C ALA A 334 12.97 -11.09 12.40
N VAL A 335 13.25 -10.43 13.52
CA VAL A 335 12.36 -9.44 14.13
C VAL A 335 13.14 -8.13 14.34
N ASN A 336 12.63 -7.03 13.83
CA ASN A 336 13.14 -5.69 14.11
C ASN A 336 11.99 -4.73 14.42
N PRO A 337 11.60 -4.58 15.70
CA PRO A 337 10.51 -3.67 16.07
C PRO A 337 10.88 -2.20 15.90
N PHE A 338 12.16 -1.87 15.72
CA PHE A 338 12.69 -0.51 15.62
C PHE A 338 12.87 -0.02 14.19
N ILE A 339 12.51 -0.83 13.19
CA ILE A 339 12.65 -0.46 11.78
C ILE A 339 11.99 0.89 11.47
N GLY A 340 10.82 1.14 12.05
CA GLY A 340 10.12 2.40 11.87
C GLY A 340 10.87 3.60 12.45
N MET A 341 11.54 3.45 13.60
CA MET A 341 12.39 4.51 14.16
C MET A 341 13.60 4.81 13.28
N ASN A 342 14.21 3.78 12.68
CA ASN A 342 15.31 3.96 11.74
C ASN A 342 14.85 4.75 10.51
N VAL A 343 13.67 4.43 9.99
CA VAL A 343 13.08 5.13 8.84
C VAL A 343 12.68 6.56 9.20
N GLY A 344 12.11 6.81 10.38
CA GLY A 344 11.81 8.18 10.83
C GLY A 344 13.06 9.03 11.01
N ARG A 345 14.13 8.47 11.59
CA ARG A 345 15.44 9.13 11.66
C ARG A 345 16.02 9.38 10.28
N TYR A 346 15.86 8.44 9.36
CA TYR A 346 16.26 8.64 7.98
C TYR A 346 15.50 9.81 7.34
N CYS A 347 14.18 9.96 7.59
CA CYS A 347 13.43 11.12 7.12
C CYS A 347 13.97 12.46 7.67
N THR A 348 14.55 12.50 8.87
CA THR A 348 15.17 13.73 9.42
C THR A 348 16.56 14.03 8.86
N GLN A 349 17.19 13.11 8.13
CA GLN A 349 18.49 13.35 7.50
C GLN A 349 18.40 14.16 6.20
N TRP A 350 17.22 14.22 5.58
CA TRP A 350 16.94 15.05 4.42
C TRP A 350 16.99 16.52 4.77
N ARG A 351 17.21 17.37 3.76
CA ARG A 351 17.10 18.82 3.92
C ARG A 351 15.77 19.18 4.58
N SER A 352 14.68 18.63 4.08
CA SER A 352 13.40 18.54 4.78
C SER A 352 12.57 17.40 4.19
N ALA A 353 11.66 16.83 4.98
CA ALA A 353 10.73 15.80 4.52
C ALA A 353 9.26 16.24 4.67
N LEU A 354 8.42 15.90 3.70
CA LEU A 354 6.96 16.07 3.72
C LEU A 354 6.29 14.72 3.53
N LEU A 355 5.53 14.27 4.52
CA LEU A 355 4.69 13.09 4.46
C LEU A 355 3.24 13.54 4.31
N THR A 356 2.62 13.17 3.19
CA THR A 356 1.27 13.56 2.85
C THR A 356 0.40 12.38 2.45
N SER A 357 -0.88 12.42 2.82
CA SER A 357 -1.89 11.42 2.43
C SER A 357 -3.29 11.99 2.59
N ALA A 358 -4.26 11.48 1.84
CA ALA A 358 -5.66 11.83 2.07
C ALA A 358 -6.19 11.27 3.39
N THR A 359 -5.55 10.22 3.90
CA THR A 359 -6.01 9.46 5.07
C THR A 359 -4.96 9.40 6.18
N LEU A 360 -4.02 10.35 6.20
CA LEU A 360 -2.98 10.42 7.24
C LEU A 360 -3.60 10.60 8.64
N SER A 361 -4.59 11.50 8.74
CA SER A 361 -5.32 11.75 9.98
C SER A 361 -6.54 10.86 10.12
N ILE A 362 -6.63 10.15 11.24
CA ILE A 362 -7.77 9.31 11.57
C ILE A 362 -8.91 10.16 12.16
N THR A 363 -8.59 11.12 13.02
CA THR A 363 -9.55 12.03 13.65
C THR A 363 -9.54 13.39 12.96
N SER A 364 -10.42 14.30 13.39
CA SER A 364 -10.44 15.70 12.95
C SER A 364 -9.36 16.57 13.62
N THR A 365 -8.60 16.02 14.56
CA THR A 365 -7.59 16.75 15.33
C THR A 365 -6.19 16.28 14.91
N PRO A 366 -5.34 17.13 14.30
CA PRO A 366 -4.06 16.69 13.73
C PRO A 366 -3.17 15.93 14.73
N GLU A 367 -3.10 16.38 15.97
CA GLU A 367 -2.19 15.86 16.99
C GLU A 367 -2.51 14.39 17.32
N THR A 368 -3.79 14.11 17.60
CA THR A 368 -4.27 12.76 17.93
C THR A 368 -4.43 11.90 16.67
N GLY A 369 -4.89 12.49 15.58
CA GLY A 369 -5.20 11.81 14.33
C GLY A 369 -3.96 11.28 13.61
N MET A 370 -2.79 11.90 13.80
CA MET A 370 -1.50 11.48 13.22
C MET A 370 -0.54 10.85 14.24
N GLU A 371 -0.94 10.71 15.50
CA GLU A 371 -0.08 10.17 16.57
C GLU A 371 0.39 8.74 16.25
N TRP A 372 -0.47 7.94 15.61
CA TRP A 372 -0.16 6.57 15.22
C TRP A 372 1.07 6.51 14.29
N LEU A 373 1.18 7.44 13.35
CA LEU A 373 2.29 7.53 12.40
C LEU A 373 3.55 8.01 13.10
N CYS A 374 3.42 9.00 13.99
CA CYS A 374 4.54 9.50 14.78
C CYS A 374 5.14 8.37 15.64
N LYS A 375 4.30 7.56 16.29
CA LYS A 375 4.72 6.38 17.06
C LYS A 375 5.36 5.32 16.17
N ALA A 376 4.79 5.05 14.99
CA ALA A 376 5.33 4.07 14.07
C ALA A 376 6.72 4.47 13.55
N LEU A 377 6.94 5.75 13.27
CA LEU A 377 8.21 6.28 12.78
C LEU A 377 9.17 6.76 13.88
N GLY A 378 8.76 6.74 15.15
CA GLY A 378 9.55 7.32 16.25
C GLY A 378 9.74 8.84 16.16
N LEU A 379 8.84 9.56 15.50
CA LEU A 379 8.90 11.01 15.38
C LEU A 379 8.39 11.68 16.67
N THR A 380 9.08 12.73 17.05
CA THR A 380 8.91 13.51 18.28
C THR A 380 8.56 14.96 17.96
N SER A 381 8.16 15.76 18.94
CA SER A 381 7.78 17.16 18.72
C SER A 381 8.94 18.01 18.19
N ASP A 382 10.18 17.67 18.54
CA ASP A 382 11.38 18.34 18.06
C ASP A 382 11.75 17.95 16.62
N THR A 383 11.38 16.77 16.14
CA THR A 383 11.67 16.33 14.76
C THR A 383 10.58 16.70 13.77
N ILE A 384 9.40 17.09 14.25
CA ILE A 384 8.24 17.46 13.41
C ILE A 384 8.17 18.97 13.24
N SER A 385 8.04 19.44 11.99
CA SER A 385 7.84 20.87 11.73
C SER A 385 6.38 21.28 11.92
N ILE A 386 5.44 20.55 11.32
CA ILE A 386 4.00 20.82 11.42
C ILE A 386 3.16 19.54 11.36
N ARG A 387 1.95 19.62 11.92
CA ARG A 387 0.84 18.68 11.68
C ARG A 387 -0.38 19.47 11.23
N LYS A 388 -0.90 19.20 10.03
CA LYS A 388 -2.07 19.92 9.49
C LYS A 388 -3.03 19.00 8.74
N ILE A 389 -4.32 19.33 8.81
CA ILE A 389 -5.38 18.68 8.04
C ILE A 389 -5.99 19.75 7.12
N PHE A 390 -6.08 19.43 5.84
CA PHE A 390 -6.76 20.21 4.83
C PHE A 390 -7.91 19.37 4.29
N SER A 391 -9.12 19.86 4.47
CA SER A 391 -10.35 19.29 3.90
C SER A 391 -11.11 20.42 3.22
N PRO A 392 -11.67 20.21 2.03
CA PRO A 392 -12.61 21.16 1.46
C PRO A 392 -13.88 21.19 2.32
N ASP A 393 -14.49 22.37 2.45
CA ASP A 393 -15.78 22.54 3.14
C ASP A 393 -16.93 21.96 2.31
N VAL A 394 -16.89 22.17 0.99
CA VAL A 394 -17.87 21.66 0.03
C VAL A 394 -17.12 20.90 -1.06
N TYR A 395 -17.42 19.60 -1.20
CA TYR A 395 -16.85 18.76 -2.26
C TYR A 395 -17.66 17.48 -2.44
N GLY A 396 -18.55 17.49 -3.44
CA GLY A 396 -19.51 16.43 -3.71
C GLY A 396 -20.60 16.33 -2.65
N SER A 397 -21.57 15.46 -2.89
CA SER A 397 -22.65 15.16 -1.95
C SER A 397 -22.72 13.65 -1.65
N MET A 398 -23.19 13.33 -0.45
CA MET A 398 -23.25 11.95 0.04
C MET A 398 -24.62 11.69 0.67
N LYS A 399 -25.18 10.50 0.43
CA LYS A 399 -26.22 9.91 1.28
C LYS A 399 -25.68 8.63 1.91
N LEU A 400 -26.08 8.35 3.14
CA LEU A 400 -25.59 7.19 3.89
C LEU A 400 -26.75 6.34 4.38
N THR A 401 -26.61 5.04 4.16
CA THR A 401 -27.43 3.99 4.73
C THR A 401 -26.52 3.00 5.46
N ILE A 402 -26.84 2.64 6.69
CA ILE A 402 -26.03 1.72 7.52
C ILE A 402 -26.88 0.54 8.01
N ALA A 403 -26.24 -0.62 8.20
CA ALA A 403 -26.81 -1.72 8.95
C ALA A 403 -26.82 -1.39 10.45
N GLY A 404 -28.01 -1.42 11.06
CA GLY A 404 -28.22 -1.24 12.49
C GLY A 404 -27.92 -2.49 13.31
N ALA A 405 -28.14 -2.40 14.62
CA ALA A 405 -27.78 -3.44 15.58
C ALA A 405 -28.52 -4.78 15.36
N ASP A 406 -29.75 -4.73 14.85
CA ASP A 406 -30.58 -5.92 14.59
C ASP A 406 -30.33 -6.53 13.20
N PHE A 407 -29.48 -5.92 12.38
CA PHE A 407 -29.04 -6.51 11.12
C PHE A 407 -28.23 -7.80 11.39
N PRO A 408 -28.36 -8.87 10.59
CA PRO A 408 -27.72 -10.15 10.87
C PRO A 408 -26.20 -10.02 11.06
N LYS A 409 -25.66 -10.73 12.07
CA LYS A 409 -24.23 -10.71 12.37
C LYS A 409 -23.42 -11.29 11.20
N VAL A 410 -22.31 -10.64 10.84
CA VAL A 410 -21.42 -11.07 9.74
C VAL A 410 -20.96 -12.52 9.87
N PHE A 411 -20.60 -12.95 11.09
CA PHE A 411 -20.04 -14.27 11.35
C PHE A 411 -20.88 -15.04 12.38
N ASN A 412 -21.07 -16.34 12.14
CA ASN A 412 -21.56 -17.28 13.15
C ASN A 412 -20.49 -17.54 14.22
N ASP A 413 -19.24 -17.71 13.78
CA ASP A 413 -18.05 -17.77 14.64
C ASP A 413 -17.04 -16.72 14.18
N PRO A 414 -16.86 -15.62 14.95
CA PRO A 414 -15.88 -14.59 14.63
C PRO A 414 -14.41 -15.06 14.66
N LYS A 415 -14.07 -16.13 15.41
CA LYS A 415 -12.69 -16.64 15.51
C LYS A 415 -12.31 -17.43 14.26
N GLU A 416 -13.22 -18.28 13.80
CA GLU A 416 -13.03 -19.09 12.59
C GLU A 416 -13.48 -18.38 11.30
N GLN A 417 -14.02 -17.16 11.42
CA GLN A 417 -14.48 -16.31 10.30
C GLN A 417 -15.52 -17.02 9.40
N ILE A 418 -16.37 -17.85 10.00
CA ILE A 418 -17.45 -18.55 9.29
C ILE A 418 -18.62 -17.58 9.10
N PHE A 419 -18.93 -17.23 7.84
CA PHE A 419 -20.00 -16.29 7.51
C PHE A 419 -21.37 -16.80 7.95
N SER A 420 -22.21 -15.89 8.44
CA SER A 420 -23.62 -16.18 8.70
C SER A 420 -24.40 -16.27 7.39
N GLY A 421 -25.17 -17.35 7.21
CA GLY A 421 -26.07 -17.48 6.08
C GLY A 421 -27.18 -16.42 6.05
N GLN A 422 -27.62 -15.94 7.23
CA GLN A 422 -28.60 -14.87 7.32
C GLN A 422 -28.03 -13.53 6.85
N TRP A 423 -26.78 -13.23 7.20
CA TRP A 423 -26.10 -12.01 6.75
C TRP A 423 -25.83 -12.03 5.25
N LEU A 424 -25.34 -13.16 4.71
CA LEU A 424 -25.16 -13.30 3.27
C LEU A 424 -26.46 -13.07 2.50
N LYS A 425 -27.58 -13.67 2.97
CA LYS A 425 -28.90 -13.48 2.38
C LYS A 425 -29.32 -12.01 2.43
N ALA A 426 -29.20 -11.35 3.59
CA ALA A 426 -29.54 -9.94 3.74
C ALA A 426 -28.70 -9.03 2.82
N VAL A 427 -27.40 -9.30 2.66
CA VAL A 427 -26.55 -8.56 1.72
C VAL A 427 -27.02 -8.74 0.28
N VAL A 428 -27.30 -9.98 -0.14
CA VAL A 428 -27.77 -10.28 -1.50
C VAL A 428 -29.12 -9.64 -1.79
N GLU A 429 -30.05 -9.62 -0.81
CA GLU A 429 -31.33 -8.93 -0.93
C GLU A 429 -31.12 -7.43 -1.16
N GLN A 430 -30.21 -6.79 -0.42
CA GLN A 430 -29.87 -5.37 -0.64
C GLN A 430 -29.25 -5.14 -2.02
N LEU A 431 -28.35 -6.00 -2.48
CA LEU A 431 -27.74 -5.87 -3.81
C LEU A 431 -28.75 -6.06 -4.95
N SER A 432 -29.75 -6.93 -4.76
CA SER A 432 -30.79 -7.20 -5.76
C SER A 432 -31.75 -6.02 -5.96
N CYS A 433 -31.87 -5.15 -4.96
CA CYS A 433 -32.71 -3.94 -5.02
C CYS A 433 -32.02 -2.75 -5.70
N ILE A 434 -30.75 -2.85 -6.06
CA ILE A 434 -30.00 -1.74 -6.66
C ILE A 434 -30.43 -1.54 -8.11
N GLN A 435 -30.88 -0.33 -8.44
CA GLN A 435 -31.41 0.00 -9.77
C GLN A 435 -30.40 0.68 -10.72
N GLY A 436 -29.23 1.08 -10.23
CA GLY A 436 -28.22 1.77 -11.02
C GLY A 436 -26.81 1.20 -10.87
N PRO A 437 -25.83 1.77 -11.59
CA PRO A 437 -24.47 1.27 -11.53
C PRO A 437 -23.86 1.42 -10.14
N ALA A 438 -23.27 0.33 -9.66
CA ALA A 438 -22.88 0.14 -8.28
C ALA A 438 -21.47 -0.45 -8.18
N LEU A 439 -20.70 0.07 -7.23
CA LEU A 439 -19.44 -0.52 -6.81
C LEU A 439 -19.62 -1.23 -5.46
N VAL A 440 -19.50 -2.55 -5.46
CA VAL A 440 -19.62 -3.40 -4.27
C VAL A 440 -18.23 -3.83 -3.81
N LEU A 441 -17.83 -3.29 -2.67
CA LEU A 441 -16.57 -3.60 -2.01
C LEU A 441 -16.76 -4.76 -1.04
N THR A 442 -16.03 -5.83 -1.31
CA THR A 442 -15.91 -7.01 -0.44
C THR A 442 -14.55 -7.03 0.22
N ALA A 443 -14.42 -7.73 1.34
CA ALA A 443 -13.18 -7.79 2.08
C ALA A 443 -12.30 -9.00 1.68
N SER A 444 -12.81 -9.94 0.87
CA SER A 444 -12.01 -11.02 0.26
C SER A 444 -12.63 -11.57 -1.03
N HIS A 445 -11.82 -12.16 -1.91
CA HIS A 445 -12.34 -12.87 -3.11
C HIS A 445 -13.23 -14.08 -2.76
N TYR A 446 -13.04 -14.67 -1.57
CA TYR A 446 -13.91 -15.74 -1.08
C TYR A 446 -15.32 -15.20 -0.81
N GLU A 447 -15.43 -14.04 -0.15
CA GLU A 447 -16.70 -13.35 0.07
C GLU A 447 -17.34 -12.90 -1.25
N THR A 448 -16.56 -12.33 -2.18
CA THR A 448 -17.02 -11.99 -3.53
C THR A 448 -17.72 -13.19 -4.18
N ARG A 449 -17.11 -14.38 -4.09
CA ARG A 449 -17.66 -15.63 -4.66
C ARG A 449 -18.93 -16.08 -3.93
N MET A 450 -18.97 -15.98 -2.60
CA MET A 450 -20.15 -16.38 -1.82
C MET A 450 -21.37 -15.51 -2.14
N ILE A 451 -21.17 -14.20 -2.26
CA ILE A 451 -22.23 -13.27 -2.67
C ILE A 451 -22.66 -13.56 -4.11
N ALA A 452 -21.69 -13.67 -5.03
CA ALA A 452 -21.98 -13.95 -6.45
C ALA A 452 -22.77 -15.25 -6.67
N ASN A 453 -22.47 -16.32 -5.92
CA ASN A 453 -23.16 -17.60 -6.04
C ASN A 453 -24.62 -17.56 -5.56
N GLN A 454 -24.97 -16.59 -4.71
CA GLN A 454 -26.33 -16.42 -4.19
C GLN A 454 -27.09 -15.29 -4.89
N LEU A 455 -26.38 -14.39 -5.58
CA LEU A 455 -26.97 -13.33 -6.38
C LEU A 455 -27.71 -13.97 -7.56
N GLY A 456 -29.04 -13.87 -7.54
CA GLY A 456 -29.90 -14.33 -8.62
C GLY A 456 -29.80 -13.43 -9.87
N GLU A 457 -30.74 -13.60 -10.78
CA GLU A 457 -30.86 -12.69 -11.92
C GLU A 457 -31.22 -11.28 -11.43
N VAL A 458 -30.37 -10.33 -11.80
CA VAL A 458 -30.57 -8.90 -11.55
C VAL A 458 -30.76 -8.18 -12.88
N SER A 459 -31.42 -7.03 -12.86
CA SER A 459 -31.79 -6.27 -14.06
C SER A 459 -30.61 -5.64 -14.82
N GLN A 460 -29.39 -5.74 -14.29
CA GLN A 460 -28.20 -5.08 -14.80
C GLN A 460 -27.00 -6.04 -14.87
N PRO A 461 -26.00 -5.78 -15.75
CA PRO A 461 -24.81 -6.61 -15.85
C PRO A 461 -24.07 -6.71 -14.52
N VAL A 462 -23.56 -7.90 -14.20
CA VAL A 462 -22.76 -8.14 -12.98
C VAL A 462 -21.35 -8.54 -13.35
N TYR A 463 -20.39 -7.80 -12.82
CA TYR A 463 -18.96 -8.02 -12.99
C TYR A 463 -18.38 -8.51 -11.66
N ILE A 464 -17.68 -9.64 -11.68
CA ILE A 464 -17.16 -10.30 -10.47
C ILE A 464 -15.66 -10.45 -10.61
N GLN A 465 -14.89 -9.80 -9.73
CA GLN A 465 -13.44 -9.96 -9.73
C GLN A 465 -13.00 -11.29 -9.16
N LYS A 466 -12.40 -12.13 -10.02
CA LYS A 466 -11.78 -13.39 -9.62
C LYS A 466 -10.41 -13.14 -8.96
N ALA A 467 -10.00 -14.06 -8.08
CA ALA A 467 -8.66 -14.02 -7.51
C ALA A 467 -7.61 -14.17 -8.62
N GLY A 468 -6.60 -13.29 -8.61
CA GLY A 468 -5.55 -13.25 -9.64
C GLY A 468 -5.94 -12.49 -10.92
N GLN A 469 -7.20 -12.09 -11.08
CA GLN A 469 -7.63 -11.28 -12.23
C GLN A 469 -7.25 -9.81 -12.04
N ALA A 470 -6.64 -9.22 -13.06
CA ALA A 470 -6.27 -7.81 -13.08
C ALA A 470 -7.52 -6.93 -12.95
N LEU A 471 -7.47 -5.93 -12.06
CA LEU A 471 -8.59 -5.03 -11.84
C LEU A 471 -8.87 -4.14 -13.06
N SER A 472 -7.83 -3.76 -13.81
CA SER A 472 -7.92 -2.94 -15.02
C SER A 472 -8.80 -3.58 -16.10
N GLU A 473 -8.68 -4.89 -16.30
CA GLU A 473 -9.47 -5.65 -17.28
C GLU A 473 -10.98 -5.53 -17.01
N ILE A 474 -11.37 -5.71 -15.74
CA ILE A 474 -12.77 -5.67 -15.34
C ILE A 474 -13.29 -4.23 -15.34
N ILE A 475 -12.47 -3.27 -14.91
CA ILE A 475 -12.84 -1.85 -14.96
C ILE A 475 -13.14 -1.44 -16.40
N LYS A 476 -12.38 -1.90 -17.40
CA LYS A 476 -12.64 -1.60 -18.81
C LYS A 476 -14.02 -2.11 -19.26
N GLN A 477 -14.34 -3.37 -18.94
CA GLN A 477 -15.66 -3.94 -19.26
C GLN A 477 -16.80 -3.21 -18.53
N TYR A 478 -16.56 -2.79 -17.29
CA TYR A 478 -17.51 -2.02 -16.49
C TYR A 478 -17.70 -0.60 -17.02
N GLN A 479 -16.65 0.04 -17.54
CA GLN A 479 -16.70 1.36 -18.18
C GLN A 479 -17.52 1.33 -19.47
N GLU A 480 -17.35 0.29 -20.29
CA GLU A 480 -18.10 0.11 -21.53
C GLU A 480 -19.61 -0.10 -21.30
N LYS A 481 -19.98 -0.87 -20.26
CA LYS A 481 -21.37 -1.13 -19.91
C LYS A 481 -21.58 -1.15 -18.39
N PRO A 482 -21.88 0.00 -17.76
CA PRO A 482 -22.03 0.09 -16.32
C PRO A 482 -23.15 -0.81 -15.76
N GLY A 483 -22.90 -1.40 -14.59
CA GLY A 483 -23.79 -2.34 -13.90
C GLY A 483 -23.39 -2.52 -12.44
N ILE A 484 -23.33 -3.74 -11.92
CA ILE A 484 -22.81 -4.03 -10.57
C ILE A 484 -21.40 -4.60 -10.67
N LEU A 485 -20.41 -3.91 -10.11
CA LEU A 485 -19.04 -4.42 -9.97
C LEU A 485 -18.80 -4.90 -8.54
N ILE A 486 -18.62 -6.21 -8.35
CA ILE A 486 -18.27 -6.83 -7.07
C ILE A 486 -16.78 -7.18 -7.06
N SER A 487 -16.04 -6.55 -6.14
CA SER A 487 -14.58 -6.67 -6.11
C SER A 487 -14.02 -6.55 -4.69
N ALA A 488 -12.97 -7.32 -4.41
CA ALA A 488 -12.15 -7.16 -3.21
C ALA A 488 -10.98 -6.19 -3.42
N GLY A 489 -10.52 -6.05 -4.67
CA GLY A 489 -9.40 -5.20 -5.06
C GLY A 489 -9.78 -3.74 -5.30
N ALA A 490 -11.01 -3.43 -5.67
CA ALA A 490 -11.46 -2.08 -6.07
C ALA A 490 -11.45 -1.04 -4.93
N SER A 491 -11.16 -1.47 -3.69
CA SER A 491 -10.90 -0.56 -2.57
C SER A 491 -9.55 0.16 -2.69
N VAL A 492 -8.59 -0.39 -3.45
CA VAL A 492 -7.21 0.10 -3.59
C VAL A 492 -6.81 0.12 -5.07
N GLY A 493 -6.58 1.33 -5.62
CA GLY A 493 -6.14 1.49 -7.01
C GLY A 493 -7.31 1.66 -8.00
N VAL A 494 -7.09 2.53 -8.99
CA VAL A 494 -7.98 2.96 -10.10
C VAL A 494 -9.46 3.18 -9.74
N SER A 495 -9.87 4.46 -9.70
CA SER A 495 -11.30 4.80 -9.58
C SER A 495 -12.01 4.49 -10.90
N PRO A 496 -13.12 3.72 -10.93
CA PRO A 496 -13.89 3.52 -12.15
C PRO A 496 -14.60 4.82 -12.50
N ARG A 497 -13.95 5.61 -13.36
CA ARG A 497 -14.41 6.87 -13.97
C ARG A 497 -14.52 6.65 -15.47
N GLY A 498 -15.34 7.43 -16.16
CA GLY A 498 -15.35 7.38 -17.62
C GLY A 498 -14.07 7.95 -18.19
N GLU A 499 -13.88 7.81 -19.50
CA GLU A 499 -12.68 8.29 -20.20
C GLU A 499 -12.49 9.81 -20.03
N ASN A 500 -13.57 10.56 -19.82
CA ASN A 500 -13.54 12.02 -19.60
C ASN A 500 -13.56 12.40 -18.11
N GLY A 501 -13.38 11.44 -17.20
CA GLY A 501 -13.37 11.66 -15.75
C GLY A 501 -14.75 11.80 -15.11
N GLU A 502 -15.82 11.51 -15.85
CA GLU A 502 -17.19 11.50 -15.36
C GLU A 502 -17.45 10.34 -14.38
N GLN A 503 -18.41 10.54 -13.48
CA GLN A 503 -18.82 9.54 -12.51
C GLN A 503 -19.62 8.43 -13.19
N ILE A 504 -19.16 7.17 -13.07
CA ILE A 504 -19.82 6.00 -13.67
C ILE A 504 -20.88 5.39 -12.74
N PHE A 505 -20.64 5.43 -11.43
CA PHE A 505 -21.48 4.74 -10.44
C PHE A 505 -22.03 5.72 -9.41
N GLN A 506 -23.24 5.45 -8.94
CA GLN A 506 -23.91 6.26 -7.92
C GLN A 506 -23.94 5.57 -6.56
N ASP A 507 -23.89 4.23 -6.54
CA ASP A 507 -23.94 3.45 -5.31
C ASP A 507 -22.57 2.86 -4.97
N LEU A 508 -22.10 3.11 -3.75
CA LEU A 508 -20.92 2.48 -3.18
C LEU A 508 -21.33 1.62 -1.98
N ILE A 509 -21.20 0.31 -2.13
CA ILE A 509 -21.62 -0.64 -1.11
C ILE A 509 -20.37 -1.21 -0.43
N ILE A 510 -20.28 -1.08 0.88
CA ILE A 510 -19.28 -1.75 1.72
C ILE A 510 -20.01 -2.88 2.42
N THR A 511 -19.79 -4.11 1.93
CA THR A 511 -20.45 -5.32 2.48
C THR A 511 -20.08 -5.53 3.94
N ARG A 512 -18.79 -5.53 4.26
CA ARG A 512 -18.30 -5.55 5.63
C ARG A 512 -16.98 -4.82 5.80
N ILE A 513 -16.71 -4.45 7.04
CA ILE A 513 -15.45 -3.85 7.47
C ILE A 513 -14.42 -4.97 7.71
N PRO A 514 -13.25 -4.93 7.06
CA PRO A 514 -12.26 -6.01 7.06
C PRO A 514 -11.46 -6.07 8.36
N PHE A 515 -12.10 -6.52 9.44
CA PHE A 515 -11.41 -6.86 10.67
C PHE A 515 -10.60 -8.15 10.46
N LEU A 516 -9.28 -8.01 10.37
CA LEU A 516 -8.40 -9.17 10.47
C LEU A 516 -8.23 -9.53 11.94
N PRO A 517 -8.39 -10.80 12.33
CA PRO A 517 -8.00 -11.23 13.67
C PRO A 517 -6.53 -10.88 13.91
N PRO A 518 -6.14 -10.46 15.13
CA PRO A 518 -4.75 -10.17 15.44
C PRO A 518 -3.86 -11.35 15.09
N ASP A 519 -2.73 -11.08 14.44
CA ASP A 519 -1.73 -12.09 14.16
C ASP A 519 -1.06 -12.49 15.48
N ARG A 520 -1.61 -13.55 16.09
CA ARG A 520 -1.14 -14.07 17.38
C ARG A 520 0.32 -14.46 17.32
N MET A 521 0.80 -15.00 16.18
CA MET A 521 2.19 -15.42 16.04
C MET A 521 3.13 -14.22 16.09
N LYS A 522 2.79 -13.14 15.38
CA LYS A 522 3.55 -11.88 15.46
C LYS A 522 3.52 -11.28 16.87
N ALA A 523 2.37 -11.31 17.54
CA ALA A 523 2.26 -10.85 18.92
C ALA A 523 3.17 -11.66 19.86
N GLU A 524 3.21 -12.99 19.70
CA GLU A 524 4.03 -13.89 20.51
C GLU A 524 5.52 -13.67 20.24
N SER A 525 5.93 -13.48 18.98
CA SER A 525 7.32 -13.13 18.62
C SER A 525 7.76 -11.80 19.21
N LEU A 526 6.93 -10.74 19.08
CA LEU A 526 7.24 -9.43 19.64
C LEU A 526 7.27 -9.46 21.18
N TYR A 527 6.34 -10.18 21.80
CA TYR A 527 6.33 -10.37 23.25
C TYR A 527 7.60 -11.09 23.73
N GLY A 528 8.01 -12.17 23.06
CA GLY A 528 9.24 -12.90 23.35
C GLY A 528 10.47 -11.99 23.29
N TYR A 529 10.61 -11.22 22.21
CA TYR A 529 11.67 -10.22 22.04
C TYR A 529 11.71 -9.20 23.18
N LEU A 530 10.55 -8.62 23.55
CA LEU A 530 10.46 -7.61 24.60
C LEU A 530 10.82 -8.21 25.97
N LYS A 531 10.35 -9.43 26.25
CA LYS A 531 10.62 -10.14 27.50
C LYS A 531 12.11 -10.46 27.67
N GLU A 532 12.79 -10.93 26.62
CA GLU A 532 14.23 -11.22 26.65
C GLU A 532 15.07 -9.96 26.97
N ARG A 533 14.60 -8.78 26.56
CA ARG A 533 15.25 -7.49 26.87
C ARG A 533 14.83 -6.87 28.21
N GLY A 534 14.08 -7.59 29.03
CA GLY A 534 13.66 -7.13 30.36
C GLY A 534 12.53 -6.11 30.35
N TYR A 535 11.83 -5.91 29.23
CA TYR A 535 10.66 -5.03 29.21
C TYR A 535 9.48 -5.68 29.93
N SER A 536 8.92 -4.97 30.91
CA SER A 536 7.73 -5.39 31.65
C SER A 536 6.45 -5.10 30.87
N ARG A 537 6.18 -5.88 29.81
CA ARG A 537 4.92 -5.84 29.04
C ARG A 537 4.22 -7.18 29.14
N THR A 538 2.89 -7.17 29.23
CA THR A 538 2.09 -8.40 29.13
C THR A 538 1.80 -8.74 27.68
N PHE A 539 1.55 -10.01 27.40
CA PHE A 539 1.14 -10.46 26.08
C PHE A 539 -0.18 -9.79 25.64
N GLU A 540 -1.12 -9.63 26.57
CA GLU A 540 -2.41 -8.98 26.34
C GLU A 540 -2.23 -7.50 25.91
N ALA A 541 -1.26 -6.80 26.50
CA ALA A 541 -0.96 -5.42 26.12
C ALA A 541 -0.39 -5.33 24.70
N VAL A 542 0.50 -6.25 24.31
CA VAL A 542 1.04 -6.35 22.94
C VAL A 542 -0.09 -6.63 21.95
N ASN A 543 -0.91 -7.63 22.25
CA ASN A 543 -2.04 -8.03 21.39
C ASN A 543 -3.07 -6.90 21.24
N ARG A 544 -3.38 -6.17 22.33
CA ARG A 544 -4.27 -5.00 22.29
C ARG A 544 -3.72 -3.88 21.41
N ASN A 545 -2.42 -3.58 21.49
CA ASN A 545 -1.80 -2.55 20.64
C ASN A 545 -1.88 -2.92 19.15
N MET A 546 -1.57 -4.17 18.81
CA MET A 546 -1.69 -4.66 17.43
C MET A 546 -3.13 -4.59 16.92
N TYR A 547 -4.12 -4.91 17.76
CA TYR A 547 -5.53 -4.75 17.42
C TYR A 547 -5.88 -3.28 17.13
N LEU A 548 -5.41 -2.34 17.96
CA LEU A 548 -5.66 -0.91 17.74
C LEU A 548 -5.00 -0.40 16.45
N ASP A 549 -3.79 -0.85 16.13
CA ASP A 549 -3.11 -0.48 14.88
C ASP A 549 -3.82 -1.05 13.65
N ASN A 550 -4.33 -2.28 13.73
CA ASN A 550 -5.18 -2.85 12.69
C ASN A 550 -6.50 -2.07 12.52
N LEU A 551 -7.17 -1.70 13.62
CA LEU A 551 -8.39 -0.90 13.58
C LEU A 551 -8.16 0.47 12.90
N ARG A 552 -7.06 1.13 13.23
CA ARG A 552 -6.63 2.38 12.60
C ARG A 552 -6.42 2.22 11.10
N LYS A 553 -5.74 1.15 10.68
CA LYS A 553 -5.53 0.80 9.27
C LYS A 553 -6.84 0.54 8.54
N VAL A 554 -7.78 -0.17 9.18
CA VAL A 554 -9.13 -0.41 8.66
C VAL A 554 -9.88 0.90 8.42
N ILE A 555 -9.86 1.83 9.39
CA ILE A 555 -10.50 3.14 9.24
C ILE A 555 -9.91 3.92 8.06
N ARG A 556 -8.57 3.95 7.93
CA ARG A 556 -7.90 4.63 6.80
C ARG A 556 -8.30 4.03 5.46
N LYS A 557 -8.26 2.70 5.31
CA LYS A 557 -8.65 2.02 4.07
C LYS A 557 -10.11 2.27 3.69
N ALA A 558 -11.01 2.26 4.67
CA ALA A 558 -12.42 2.55 4.44
C ALA A 558 -12.67 4.02 4.06
N LYS A 559 -11.96 4.98 4.68
CA LYS A 559 -11.96 6.39 4.22
C LYS A 559 -11.53 6.51 2.76
N GLN A 560 -10.46 5.82 2.37
CA GLN A 560 -9.99 5.82 0.98
C GLN A 560 -11.05 5.25 0.02
N SER A 561 -11.76 4.20 0.45
CA SER A 561 -12.85 3.58 -0.32
C SER A 561 -13.99 4.57 -0.55
N ILE A 562 -14.43 5.27 0.49
CA ILE A 562 -15.45 6.34 0.38
C ILE A 562 -14.98 7.46 -0.56
N GLY A 563 -13.71 7.87 -0.46
CA GLY A 563 -13.10 8.84 -1.37
C GLY A 563 -12.98 8.40 -2.83
N ARG A 564 -13.39 7.18 -3.19
CA ARG A 564 -13.55 6.77 -4.61
C ARG A 564 -14.90 7.18 -5.18
N GLY A 565 -15.93 7.28 -4.33
CA GLY A 565 -17.27 7.73 -4.74
C GLY A 565 -17.34 9.22 -5.10
N ILE A 566 -16.40 10.04 -4.60
CA ILE A 566 -16.41 11.50 -4.79
C ILE A 566 -15.02 12.00 -5.23
N ARG A 567 -14.91 12.51 -6.45
CA ARG A 567 -13.71 13.11 -7.07
C ARG A 567 -13.97 14.43 -7.81
N SER A 568 -15.19 14.93 -7.78
CA SER A 568 -15.59 16.22 -8.30
C SER A 568 -16.57 16.87 -7.32
N GLU A 569 -16.64 18.19 -7.37
CA GLU A 569 -17.57 18.98 -6.56
C GLU A 569 -19.04 18.65 -6.88
N ASN A 570 -19.30 18.19 -8.10
CA ASN A 570 -20.64 17.87 -8.60
C ASN A 570 -21.02 16.39 -8.41
N ASP A 571 -20.11 15.55 -7.93
CA ASP A 571 -20.42 14.13 -7.74
C ASP A 571 -21.43 13.94 -6.62
N THR A 572 -22.30 12.95 -6.80
CA THR A 572 -23.26 12.53 -5.79
C THR A 572 -23.17 11.03 -5.61
N VAL A 573 -22.95 10.57 -4.37
CA VAL A 573 -22.82 9.14 -4.08
C VAL A 573 -23.77 8.72 -2.96
N ARG A 574 -24.38 7.55 -3.10
CA ARG A 574 -25.08 6.83 -2.03
C ARG A 574 -24.14 5.77 -1.50
N ILE A 575 -23.87 5.81 -0.21
CA ILE A 575 -22.99 4.86 0.47
C ILE A 575 -23.85 3.95 1.33
N ILE A 576 -23.67 2.64 1.18
CA ILE A 576 -24.40 1.63 1.94
C ILE A 576 -23.38 0.76 2.68
N ILE A 577 -23.41 0.77 4.01
CA ILE A 577 -22.52 -0.06 4.85
C ILE A 577 -23.34 -1.19 5.47
N LEU A 578 -23.13 -2.42 5.00
CA LEU A 578 -23.92 -3.60 5.40
C LEU A 578 -23.27 -4.39 6.56
N ASP A 579 -22.52 -3.69 7.41
CA ASP A 579 -21.85 -4.26 8.58
C ASP A 579 -22.49 -3.74 9.88
N PRO A 580 -23.17 -4.59 10.68
CA PRO A 580 -23.79 -4.17 11.94
C PRO A 580 -22.77 -3.75 13.01
N ARG A 581 -21.47 -3.94 12.77
CA ARG A 581 -20.41 -3.44 13.66
C ARG A 581 -20.15 -1.94 13.46
N PHE A 582 -20.62 -1.35 12.36
CA PHE A 582 -20.53 0.09 12.16
C PHE A 582 -21.47 0.80 13.15
N PRO A 583 -20.99 1.78 13.93
CA PRO A 583 -21.77 2.35 15.03
C PRO A 583 -22.95 3.16 14.50
N GLU A 584 -24.12 2.95 15.09
CA GLU A 584 -25.26 3.87 14.93
C GLU A 584 -24.90 5.24 15.54
N PRO A 585 -25.40 6.36 14.97
CA PRO A 585 -25.07 7.70 15.47
C PRO A 585 -25.36 7.89 16.96
N THR A 586 -26.47 7.30 17.43
CA THR A 586 -27.00 7.38 18.80
C THR A 586 -26.29 6.43 19.78
N ASP A 587 -25.64 5.35 19.31
CA ASP A 587 -24.90 4.42 20.18
C ASP A 587 -23.50 4.95 20.52
N LEU A 588 -23.41 5.67 21.63
CA LEU A 588 -22.15 6.19 22.18
C LEU A 588 -21.32 5.10 22.90
N SER A 589 -21.93 3.97 23.25
CA SER A 589 -21.30 2.90 24.04
C SER A 589 -20.57 1.85 23.20
N SER A 590 -20.77 1.88 21.87
CA SER A 590 -20.20 0.94 20.94
C SER A 590 -18.69 0.74 21.13
N LYS A 591 -18.27 -0.53 21.31
CA LYS A 591 -16.85 -0.91 21.26
C LYS A 591 -16.16 -0.57 19.93
N HIS A 592 -16.95 -0.28 18.89
CA HIS A 592 -16.51 0.07 17.55
C HIS A 592 -16.71 1.56 17.23
N ARG A 593 -16.94 2.42 18.24
CA ARG A 593 -17.24 3.84 18.03
C ARG A 593 -16.25 4.57 17.12
N SER A 594 -14.97 4.22 17.19
CA SER A 594 -13.93 4.81 16.34
C SER A 594 -14.16 4.62 14.83
N LEU A 595 -14.99 3.64 14.43
CA LEU A 595 -15.35 3.44 13.02
C LEU A 595 -16.18 4.59 12.46
N GLU A 596 -16.83 5.43 13.29
CA GLU A 596 -17.51 6.65 12.81
C GLU A 596 -16.55 7.55 12.00
N HIS A 597 -15.26 7.49 12.33
CA HIS A 597 -14.23 8.26 11.65
C HIS A 597 -14.00 7.81 10.21
N ILE A 598 -14.57 6.68 9.76
CA ILE A 598 -14.59 6.32 8.34
C ILE A 598 -15.31 7.40 7.52
N ILE A 599 -16.33 8.04 8.10
CA ILE A 599 -17.05 9.13 7.45
C ILE A 599 -16.20 10.42 7.52
N PRO A 600 -15.90 11.04 6.36
CA PRO A 600 -15.21 12.33 6.33
C PRO A 600 -15.91 13.39 7.18
N VAL A 601 -15.15 14.32 7.76
CA VAL A 601 -15.69 15.33 8.70
C VAL A 601 -16.79 16.16 8.04
N ARG A 602 -16.64 16.50 6.75
CA ARG A 602 -17.64 17.24 5.97
C ARG A 602 -18.99 16.52 5.86
N PHE A 603 -19.02 15.20 6.01
CA PHE A 603 -20.24 14.39 5.94
C PHE A 603 -20.77 13.91 7.30
N ARG A 604 -20.35 14.55 8.40
CA ARG A 604 -20.84 14.21 9.74
C ARG A 604 -22.34 14.46 9.91
N ARG A 605 -22.91 15.41 9.17
CA ARG A 605 -24.35 15.70 9.24
C ARG A 605 -25.15 14.55 8.63
N GLU A 606 -24.72 14.07 7.48
CA GLU A 606 -25.26 12.93 6.74
C GLU A 606 -25.16 11.65 7.55
N TYR A 607 -24.07 11.45 8.29
CA TYR A 607 -23.97 10.35 9.24
C TYR A 607 -25.01 10.44 10.37
N ARG A 608 -25.21 11.62 10.98
CA ARG A 608 -26.19 11.80 12.06
C ARG A 608 -27.63 11.58 11.61
N SER A 609 -27.94 11.84 10.35
CA SER A 609 -29.26 11.66 9.75
C SER A 609 -29.30 10.50 8.74
N CYS A 610 -28.41 9.51 8.89
CA CYS A 610 -28.35 8.38 7.97
C CYS A 610 -29.59 7.48 8.11
N GLU A 611 -29.89 6.75 7.05
CA GLU A 611 -30.88 5.69 7.10
C GLU A 611 -30.28 4.46 7.81
N ILE A 612 -31.03 3.83 8.70
CA ILE A 612 -30.58 2.66 9.46
C ILE A 612 -31.45 1.47 9.07
N LEU A 613 -30.84 0.45 8.49
CA LEU A 613 -31.48 -0.82 8.16
C LEU A 613 -31.52 -1.70 9.40
N SER A 614 -32.71 -2.16 9.82
CA SER A 614 -32.88 -2.95 11.06
C SER A 614 -32.29 -2.22 12.29
N PRO A 615 -32.81 -1.03 12.64
CA PRO A 615 -32.33 -0.27 13.79
C PRO A 615 -32.55 -1.06 15.08
N ALA A 616 -31.73 -0.81 16.10
CA ALA A 616 -32.00 -1.32 17.44
C ALA A 616 -33.43 -0.97 17.87
N TYR A 617 -34.18 -1.93 18.41
CA TYR A 617 -35.48 -1.66 19.03
C TYR A 617 -35.31 -0.57 20.11
N CYS A 618 -35.79 0.64 19.83
CA CYS A 618 -36.15 1.58 20.88
C CYS A 618 -37.48 1.09 21.45
N GLU A 619 -37.50 0.55 22.67
CA GLU A 619 -38.72 0.64 23.46
C GLU A 619 -39.06 2.13 23.52
N GLU A 620 -40.18 2.52 22.91
CA GLU A 620 -40.75 3.84 23.12
C GLU A 620 -40.84 4.04 24.63
N ASP A 621 -40.16 5.07 25.14
CA ASP A 621 -40.31 5.51 26.51
C ASP A 621 -41.82 5.55 26.81
N ILE A 622 -42.22 4.67 27.73
CA ILE A 622 -43.58 4.63 28.28
C ILE A 622 -43.89 6.06 28.72
N GLN A 623 -44.81 6.72 28.01
CA GLN A 623 -45.47 7.91 28.53
C GLN A 623 -46.06 7.53 29.89
N CYS A 624 -45.47 8.07 30.96
CA CYS A 624 -46.02 8.10 32.30
C CYS A 624 -46.26 9.55 32.68
#